data_AF-A0A7S3BUY1-F1
#
_entry.id   AF-A0A7S3BUY1-F1
#
_cell.length_a   1.000
_cell.length_b   1.000
_cell.length_c   1.000
_cell.angle_alpha   90.00
_cell.angle_beta   90.00
_cell.angle_gamma   90.00
#
_symmetry.space_group_name_H-M   'P 1'
#
loop_
_entity.id
_entity.type
_entity.pdbx_description
1 polymer ?
#
loop_
_entity_poly.entity_id
_entity_poly.type
_entity_poly.pdbx_seq_one_letter_code
_entity_poly.pdbx_strand_id
1 'polypeptide(L)'
;MAAQRFARSAAAKTVMFNPESGSELSERGKELQAEMKQALLAQQKEDEDRLVEVKAGRAAAEYAKLKKKAVVEAGRMGKVSAVDLAAALDKLSLNADGKVIAALHRAFQKAEGAPCPSAKALLASVRIHLATLVAVVAGKPDRMALILKELETYTSDSDGRVDACVAALPKIVQTMYDADVLEEEVIMEWWAQHTAKQPELEVEIEPAQAHAEKVANDLEKANKNVKAAEVRLEECKKTAKLADKEVSNARTGGNPTSEEQLREKEARRADKHAKAALAQALPKHVALQKTAGELFNELPRAREAAAAAELAVKANIAITKALTPLIEWLAEDEDEDEDSDSDDE
;
A
#
# COMPACT_ATOMS: atom_id res chain seq x y z
N MET A 1 25.90 -10.61 4.25
CA MET A 1 27.25 -10.72 4.89
C MET A 1 27.22 -10.97 6.40
N ALA A 2 26.19 -10.57 7.16
CA ALA A 2 26.13 -10.82 8.61
C ALA A 2 25.91 -12.32 8.98
N ALA A 3 25.15 -13.08 8.18
CA ALA A 3 24.88 -14.50 8.43
C ALA A 3 26.12 -15.41 8.28
N GLN A 4 27.03 -15.11 7.35
CA GLN A 4 28.30 -15.85 7.19
C GLN A 4 29.24 -15.72 8.40
N ARG A 5 29.07 -14.67 9.23
CA ARG A 5 29.86 -14.49 10.45
C ARG A 5 29.32 -15.32 11.63
N PHE A 6 28.01 -15.58 11.68
CA PHE A 6 27.42 -16.43 12.72
C PHE A 6 27.76 -17.92 12.52
N ALA A 7 27.72 -18.41 11.28
CA ALA A 7 28.06 -19.81 10.98
C ALA A 7 29.51 -20.17 11.33
N ARG A 8 30.46 -19.23 11.17
CA ARG A 8 31.87 -19.45 11.55
C ARG A 8 32.11 -19.41 13.07
N SER A 9 31.27 -18.70 13.83
CA SER A 9 31.40 -18.63 15.29
C SER A 9 30.87 -19.88 16.00
N ALA A 10 29.86 -20.56 15.43
CA ALA A 10 29.33 -21.80 16.00
C ALA A 10 30.27 -22.99 15.77
N ALA A 11 30.97 -23.04 14.62
CA ALA A 11 31.95 -24.09 14.31
C ALA A 11 33.21 -24.04 15.19
N ALA A 12 33.52 -22.90 15.82
CA ALA A 12 34.76 -22.72 16.59
C ALA A 12 34.66 -23.19 18.06
N LYS A 13 33.49 -23.64 18.54
CA LYS A 13 33.30 -24.01 19.96
C LYS A 13 33.15 -25.51 20.23
N THR A 14 33.35 -26.37 19.23
CA THR A 14 33.11 -27.81 19.35
C THR A 14 34.38 -28.62 19.13
N VAL A 15 35.46 -28.38 19.89
CA VAL A 15 36.56 -29.36 20.01
C VAL A 15 37.23 -29.26 21.39
N MET A 16 36.72 -30.01 22.36
CA MET A 16 37.51 -30.78 23.33
C MET A 16 36.63 -31.95 23.74
N PHE A 17 36.81 -33.09 23.06
CA PHE A 17 35.91 -34.24 23.14
C PHE A 17 36.57 -35.46 23.78
N ASN A 18 35.89 -35.99 24.80
CA ASN A 18 36.18 -37.21 25.54
C ASN A 18 35.42 -38.38 24.87
N PRO A 19 36.03 -39.55 24.57
CA PRO A 19 35.52 -40.48 23.56
C PRO A 19 34.46 -41.51 24.03
N GLU A 20 33.81 -41.33 25.18
CA GLU A 20 32.95 -42.38 25.78
C GLU A 20 31.42 -42.23 25.60
N SER A 21 30.91 -41.27 24.84
CA SER A 21 29.44 -41.07 24.65
C SER A 21 28.97 -41.10 23.19
N GLY A 22 29.52 -42.01 22.37
CA GLY A 22 29.36 -42.03 20.91
C GLY A 22 27.95 -42.24 20.33
N SER A 23 26.95 -42.70 21.08
CA SER A 23 25.60 -42.95 20.54
C SER A 23 24.67 -41.72 20.61
N GLU A 24 24.60 -41.03 21.75
CA GLU A 24 23.69 -39.89 21.95
C GLU A 24 24.13 -38.64 21.17
N LEU A 25 25.44 -38.48 20.94
CA LEU A 25 25.98 -37.38 20.13
C LEU A 25 25.72 -37.56 18.63
N SER A 26 25.52 -38.81 18.19
CA SER A 26 25.15 -39.12 16.82
C SER A 26 23.71 -38.70 16.53
N GLU A 27 22.79 -38.94 17.48
CA GLU A 27 21.39 -38.51 17.35
C GLU A 27 21.24 -36.99 17.40
N ARG A 28 21.87 -36.35 18.38
CA ARG A 28 21.84 -34.87 18.48
C ARG A 28 22.50 -34.18 17.28
N GLY A 29 23.52 -34.80 16.69
CA GLY A 29 24.13 -34.33 15.44
C GLY A 29 23.18 -34.41 14.24
N LYS A 30 22.38 -35.49 14.15
CA LYS A 30 21.34 -35.65 13.11
C LYS A 30 20.19 -34.66 13.30
N GLU A 31 19.77 -34.41 14.52
CA GLU A 31 18.73 -33.41 14.85
C GLU A 31 19.17 -32.00 14.45
N LEU A 32 20.36 -31.57 14.85
CA LEU A 32 20.93 -30.27 14.44
C LEU A 32 21.05 -30.14 12.92
N GLN A 33 21.41 -31.22 12.23
CA GLN A 33 21.48 -31.23 10.77
C GLN A 33 20.09 -31.11 10.13
N ALA A 34 19.06 -31.73 10.72
CA ALA A 34 17.67 -31.60 10.28
C ALA A 34 17.12 -30.18 10.53
N GLU A 35 17.37 -29.61 11.70
CA GLU A 35 16.99 -28.23 12.03
C GLU A 35 17.64 -27.22 11.08
N MET A 36 18.94 -27.38 10.82
CA MET A 36 19.66 -26.50 9.89
C MET A 36 19.12 -26.62 8.47
N LYS A 37 18.74 -27.83 8.04
CA LYS A 37 18.10 -28.07 6.73
C LYS A 37 16.72 -27.43 6.66
N GLN A 38 15.91 -27.54 7.71
CA GLN A 38 14.60 -26.88 7.78
C GLN A 38 14.71 -25.36 7.77
N ALA A 39 15.65 -24.79 8.53
CA ALA A 39 15.91 -23.35 8.53
C ALA A 39 16.35 -22.84 7.14
N LEU A 40 17.18 -23.60 6.43
CA LEU A 40 17.60 -23.26 5.07
C LEU A 40 16.42 -23.28 4.09
N LEU A 41 15.54 -24.28 4.18
CA LEU A 41 14.34 -24.37 3.34
C LEU A 41 13.34 -23.25 3.64
N ALA A 42 13.15 -22.90 4.91
CA ALA A 42 12.30 -21.77 5.30
C ALA A 42 12.84 -20.44 4.76
N GLN A 43 14.16 -20.24 4.81
CA GLN A 43 14.80 -19.05 4.25
C GLN A 43 14.70 -19.00 2.72
N GLN A 44 14.88 -20.14 2.03
CA GLN A 44 14.70 -20.21 0.57
C GLN A 44 13.28 -19.83 0.16
N LYS A 45 12.27 -20.33 0.89
CA LYS A 45 10.87 -19.97 0.66
C LYS A 45 10.65 -18.46 0.88
N GLU A 46 11.18 -17.90 1.97
CA GLU A 46 11.07 -16.45 2.23
C GLU A 46 11.74 -15.61 1.12
N ASP A 47 12.90 -16.04 0.61
CA ASP A 47 13.59 -15.36 -0.48
C ASP A 47 12.84 -15.49 -1.83
N GLU A 48 12.18 -16.63 -2.08
CA GLU A 48 11.30 -16.83 -3.24
C GLU A 48 10.05 -15.94 -3.17
N ASP A 49 9.38 -15.90 -2.02
CA ASP A 49 8.22 -15.05 -1.77
C ASP A 49 8.59 -13.57 -1.96
N ARG A 50 9.74 -13.13 -1.42
CA ARG A 50 10.27 -11.77 -1.65
C ARG A 50 10.58 -11.49 -3.12
N LEU A 51 11.09 -12.47 -3.87
CA LEU A 51 11.38 -12.30 -5.30
C LEU A 51 10.08 -12.12 -6.11
N VAL A 52 9.02 -12.85 -5.75
CA VAL A 52 7.69 -12.70 -6.33
C VAL A 52 7.14 -11.31 -6.03
N GLU A 53 7.23 -10.85 -4.78
CA GLU A 53 6.79 -9.51 -4.35
C GLU A 53 7.54 -8.39 -5.09
N VAL A 54 8.87 -8.50 -5.24
CA VAL A 54 9.69 -7.53 -5.99
C VAL A 54 9.32 -7.51 -7.48
N LYS A 55 9.05 -8.68 -8.09
CA LYS A 55 8.62 -8.76 -9.49
C LYS A 55 7.23 -8.15 -9.68
N ALA A 56 6.29 -8.45 -8.79
CA ALA A 56 4.95 -7.86 -8.78
C ALA A 56 5.02 -6.34 -8.60
N GLY A 57 5.83 -5.85 -7.67
CA GLY A 57 6.05 -4.42 -7.45
C GLY A 57 6.68 -3.70 -8.66
N ARG A 58 7.63 -4.34 -9.35
CA ARG A 58 8.22 -3.80 -10.58
C ARG A 58 7.21 -3.76 -11.73
N ALA A 59 6.40 -4.80 -11.89
CA ALA A 59 5.33 -4.85 -12.87
C ALA A 59 4.26 -3.79 -12.60
N ALA A 60 3.82 -3.63 -11.35
CA ALA A 60 2.89 -2.57 -10.92
C ALA A 60 3.46 -1.17 -11.18
N ALA A 61 4.75 -0.94 -10.93
CA ALA A 61 5.41 0.33 -11.21
C ALA A 61 5.55 0.63 -12.72
N GLU A 62 5.85 -0.38 -13.55
CA GLU A 62 5.86 -0.22 -15.01
C GLU A 62 4.47 0.06 -15.55
N TYR A 63 3.47 -0.68 -15.08
CA TYR A 63 2.07 -0.47 -15.42
C TYR A 63 1.58 0.93 -15.00
N ALA A 64 1.91 1.40 -13.79
CA ALA A 64 1.58 2.75 -13.35
C ALA A 64 2.24 3.84 -14.24
N LYS A 65 3.48 3.61 -14.70
CA LYS A 65 4.15 4.50 -15.67
C LYS A 65 3.46 4.49 -17.02
N LEU A 66 3.09 3.31 -17.53
CA LEU A 66 2.35 3.15 -18.79
C LEU A 66 0.99 3.83 -18.71
N LYS A 67 0.23 3.60 -17.63
CA LYS A 67 -1.05 4.25 -17.34
C LYS A 67 -0.92 5.77 -17.32
N LYS A 68 0.05 6.31 -16.58
CA LYS A 68 0.31 7.76 -16.53
C LYS A 68 0.66 8.33 -17.92
N LYS A 69 1.50 7.64 -18.69
CA LYS A 69 1.87 8.06 -20.06
C LYS A 69 0.66 8.00 -21.00
N ALA A 70 -0.13 6.92 -20.92
CA ALA A 70 -1.36 6.73 -21.69
C ALA A 70 -2.40 7.83 -21.40
N VAL A 71 -2.62 8.17 -20.12
CA VAL A 71 -3.52 9.26 -19.69
C VAL A 71 -3.08 10.61 -20.24
N VAL A 72 -1.78 10.93 -20.15
CA VAL A 72 -1.23 12.19 -20.64
C VAL A 72 -1.36 12.31 -22.15
N GLU A 73 -1.05 11.23 -22.89
CA GLU A 73 -1.18 11.22 -24.35
C GLU A 73 -2.65 11.23 -24.80
N ALA A 74 -3.54 10.55 -24.08
CA ALA A 74 -4.99 10.63 -24.31
C ALA A 74 -5.52 12.07 -24.18
N GLY A 75 -5.09 12.79 -23.13
CA GLY A 75 -5.42 14.19 -22.93
C GLY A 75 -4.84 15.13 -23.99
N ARG A 76 -3.62 14.86 -24.48
CA ARG A 76 -2.95 15.66 -25.53
C ARG A 76 -3.60 15.58 -26.90
N MET A 77 -4.28 14.47 -27.20
CA MET A 77 -4.81 14.24 -28.54
C MET A 77 -5.96 15.20 -28.92
N GLY A 78 -6.62 15.92 -28.02
CA GLY A 78 -7.69 16.87 -28.39
C GLY A 78 -8.93 16.19 -29.03
N LYS A 79 -9.80 16.94 -29.73
CA LYS A 79 -11.00 16.41 -30.41
C LYS A 79 -10.64 15.63 -31.70
N VAL A 80 -9.95 14.51 -31.57
CA VAL A 80 -9.74 13.54 -32.66
C VAL A 80 -11.04 12.75 -32.85
N SER A 81 -11.44 12.52 -34.10
CA SER A 81 -12.58 11.64 -34.40
C SER A 81 -12.31 10.22 -33.88
N ALA A 82 -13.36 9.44 -33.59
CA ALA A 82 -13.18 8.05 -33.16
C ALA A 82 -12.45 7.19 -34.21
N VAL A 83 -12.58 7.56 -35.50
CA VAL A 83 -11.93 6.89 -36.63
C VAL A 83 -10.42 7.16 -36.67
N ASP A 84 -10.00 8.37 -36.30
CA ASP A 84 -8.58 8.76 -36.29
C ASP A 84 -7.85 8.35 -34.99
N LEU A 85 -8.59 7.86 -33.98
CA LEU A 85 -8.04 7.50 -32.68
C LEU A 85 -7.11 6.27 -32.73
N ALA A 86 -7.50 5.22 -33.45
CA ALA A 86 -6.66 4.02 -33.59
C ALA A 86 -5.33 4.37 -34.27
N ALA A 87 -5.38 5.16 -35.35
CA ALA A 87 -4.19 5.64 -36.04
C ALA A 87 -3.34 6.59 -35.18
N ALA A 88 -3.95 7.36 -34.28
CA ALA A 88 -3.22 8.21 -33.32
C ALA A 88 -2.55 7.37 -32.22
N LEU A 89 -3.24 6.35 -31.69
CA LEU A 89 -2.67 5.39 -30.73
C LEU A 89 -1.50 4.60 -31.33
N ASP A 90 -1.57 4.27 -32.62
CA ASP A 90 -0.47 3.61 -33.33
C ASP A 90 0.78 4.47 -33.50
N LYS A 91 0.62 5.79 -33.51
CA LYS A 91 1.74 6.75 -33.53
C LYS A 91 2.36 6.94 -32.14
N LEU A 92 1.69 6.53 -31.07
CA LEU A 92 2.25 6.59 -29.73
C LEU A 92 3.27 5.46 -29.54
N SER A 93 4.40 5.79 -28.92
CA SER A 93 5.37 4.81 -28.43
C SER A 93 4.84 4.13 -27.15
N LEU A 94 3.69 3.47 -27.27
CA LEU A 94 3.05 2.62 -26.28
C LEU A 94 3.10 1.17 -26.78
N ASN A 95 3.30 0.24 -25.86
CA ASN A 95 3.09 -1.18 -26.14
C ASN A 95 1.59 -1.45 -26.35
N ALA A 96 1.24 -2.69 -26.74
CA ALA A 96 -0.14 -3.09 -26.97
C ALA A 96 -1.06 -2.77 -25.78
N ASP A 97 -0.60 -3.08 -24.56
CA ASP A 97 -1.34 -2.85 -23.32
C ASP A 97 -1.56 -1.36 -23.10
N GLY A 98 -0.52 -0.53 -23.26
CA GLY A 98 -0.63 0.91 -23.16
C GLY A 98 -1.64 1.51 -24.16
N LYS A 99 -1.80 0.91 -25.35
CA LYS A 99 -2.82 1.32 -26.33
C LYS A 99 -4.23 0.92 -25.87
N VAL A 100 -4.42 -0.27 -25.30
CA VAL A 100 -5.71 -0.69 -24.70
C VAL A 100 -6.10 0.28 -23.58
N ILE A 101 -5.19 0.53 -22.65
CA ILE A 101 -5.40 1.42 -21.51
C ILE A 101 -5.73 2.84 -21.99
N ALA A 102 -5.00 3.37 -22.96
CA ALA A 102 -5.26 4.69 -23.53
C ALA A 102 -6.62 4.78 -24.25
N ALA A 103 -7.01 3.74 -25.00
CA ALA A 103 -8.30 3.69 -25.69
C ALA A 103 -9.46 3.68 -24.69
N LEU A 104 -9.37 2.84 -23.67
CA LEU A 104 -10.38 2.72 -22.62
C LEU A 104 -10.44 3.98 -21.75
N HIS A 105 -9.29 4.50 -21.31
CA HIS A 105 -9.26 5.76 -20.59
C HIS A 105 -9.88 6.88 -21.40
N ARG A 106 -9.64 6.97 -22.71
CA ARG A 106 -10.27 7.97 -23.56
C ARG A 106 -11.79 7.78 -23.68
N ALA A 107 -12.25 6.53 -23.76
CA ALA A 107 -13.67 6.20 -23.67
C ALA A 107 -14.27 6.68 -22.34
N PHE A 108 -13.49 6.79 -21.28
CA PHE A 108 -13.93 7.32 -20.00
C PHE A 108 -13.56 8.81 -19.75
N GLN A 109 -12.62 9.39 -20.48
CA GLN A 109 -12.06 10.73 -20.25
C GLN A 109 -12.98 11.85 -20.76
N LYS A 110 -13.78 11.59 -21.78
CA LYS A 110 -14.74 12.57 -22.33
C LYS A 110 -15.82 12.98 -21.30
N ALA A 111 -15.85 12.29 -20.17
CA ALA A 111 -16.66 12.56 -19.01
C ALA A 111 -15.96 13.37 -17.89
N GLU A 112 -14.63 13.54 -17.92
CA GLU A 112 -13.84 14.16 -16.83
C GLU A 112 -13.95 15.69 -16.75
N GLY A 113 -14.64 16.34 -17.70
CA GLY A 113 -14.93 17.78 -17.63
C GLY A 113 -16.10 18.14 -16.68
N ALA A 114 -16.80 17.15 -16.13
CA ALA A 114 -17.91 17.32 -15.21
C ALA A 114 -17.77 16.37 -14.01
N PRO A 115 -18.21 16.76 -12.80
CA PRO A 115 -18.16 15.89 -11.63
C PRO A 115 -18.98 14.62 -11.90
N CYS A 116 -18.29 13.50 -12.02
CA CYS A 116 -18.79 12.14 -12.22
C CYS A 116 -19.81 11.98 -13.38
N PRO A 117 -19.44 11.41 -14.53
CA PRO A 117 -20.41 11.19 -15.60
C PRO A 117 -21.57 10.35 -15.12
N SER A 118 -22.79 10.76 -15.44
CA SER A 118 -23.96 9.89 -15.27
C SER A 118 -23.74 8.56 -16.01
N ALA A 119 -24.37 7.48 -15.53
CA ALA A 119 -24.31 6.16 -16.17
C ALA A 119 -24.57 6.23 -17.69
N LYS A 120 -25.53 7.07 -18.10
CA LYS A 120 -25.88 7.33 -19.50
C LYS A 120 -24.73 7.97 -20.30
N ALA A 121 -24.03 8.94 -19.71
CA ALA A 121 -22.90 9.60 -20.36
C ALA A 121 -21.72 8.64 -20.52
N LEU A 122 -21.47 7.79 -19.52
CA LEU A 122 -20.44 6.76 -19.58
C LEU A 122 -20.71 5.75 -20.72
N LEU A 123 -21.92 5.19 -20.76
CA LEU A 123 -22.35 4.27 -21.81
C LEU A 123 -22.27 4.90 -23.22
N ALA A 124 -22.73 6.16 -23.35
CA ALA A 124 -22.65 6.88 -24.63
C ALA A 124 -21.19 7.06 -25.09
N SER A 125 -20.28 7.30 -24.15
CA SER A 125 -18.87 7.46 -24.44
C SER A 125 -18.22 6.13 -24.87
N VAL A 126 -18.54 5.02 -24.20
CA VAL A 126 -18.11 3.67 -24.63
C VAL A 126 -18.58 3.38 -26.05
N ARG A 127 -19.84 3.64 -26.38
CA ARG A 127 -20.39 3.43 -27.74
C ARG A 127 -19.65 4.24 -28.80
N ILE A 128 -19.26 5.48 -28.51
CA ILE A 128 -18.48 6.31 -29.44
C ILE A 128 -17.10 5.69 -29.73
N HIS A 129 -16.51 5.01 -28.74
CA HIS A 129 -15.16 4.46 -28.81
C HIS A 129 -15.13 2.95 -29.09
N LEU A 130 -16.28 2.32 -29.28
CA LEU A 130 -16.42 0.86 -29.41
C LEU A 130 -15.60 0.30 -30.57
N ALA A 131 -15.65 0.93 -31.75
CA ALA A 131 -14.86 0.52 -32.90
C ALA A 131 -13.34 0.57 -32.65
N THR A 132 -12.88 1.52 -31.82
CA THR A 132 -11.48 1.57 -31.40
C THR A 132 -11.14 0.40 -30.49
N LEU A 133 -12.02 0.06 -29.52
CA LEU A 133 -11.80 -1.06 -28.62
C LEU A 133 -11.74 -2.39 -29.39
N VAL A 134 -12.67 -2.62 -30.33
CA VAL A 134 -12.66 -3.77 -31.23
C VAL A 134 -11.31 -3.89 -31.95
N ALA A 135 -10.84 -2.81 -32.57
CA ALA A 135 -9.58 -2.80 -33.32
C ALA A 135 -8.35 -3.10 -32.44
N VAL A 136 -8.36 -2.64 -31.18
CA VAL A 136 -7.22 -2.83 -30.27
C VAL A 136 -7.21 -4.23 -29.65
N VAL A 137 -8.37 -4.86 -29.49
CA VAL A 137 -8.51 -6.20 -28.91
C VAL A 137 -8.36 -7.29 -29.96
N ALA A 138 -9.07 -7.21 -31.09
CA ALA A 138 -8.97 -8.10 -32.26
C ALA A 138 -8.72 -9.58 -31.92
N GLY A 139 -9.63 -10.21 -31.15
CA GLY A 139 -9.57 -11.64 -30.80
C GLY A 139 -8.38 -12.03 -29.93
N LYS A 140 -7.94 -11.13 -29.03
CA LYS A 140 -6.83 -11.38 -28.10
C LYS A 140 -7.34 -11.43 -26.66
N PRO A 141 -7.51 -12.63 -26.08
CA PRO A 141 -8.03 -12.81 -24.72
C PRO A 141 -7.29 -11.98 -23.66
N ASP A 142 -5.95 -11.93 -23.71
CA ASP A 142 -5.14 -11.12 -22.78
C ASP A 142 -5.53 -9.63 -22.77
N ARG A 143 -5.93 -9.09 -23.92
CA ARG A 143 -6.33 -7.68 -24.06
C ARG A 143 -7.77 -7.46 -23.60
N MET A 144 -8.64 -8.45 -23.78
CA MET A 144 -10.01 -8.46 -23.24
C MET A 144 -9.98 -8.47 -21.71
N ALA A 145 -9.18 -9.36 -21.12
CA ALA A 145 -8.96 -9.44 -19.67
C ALA A 145 -8.39 -8.11 -19.12
N LEU A 146 -7.49 -7.46 -19.87
CA LEU A 146 -6.98 -6.14 -19.49
C LEU A 146 -8.07 -5.05 -19.49
N ILE A 147 -9.02 -5.09 -20.43
CA ILE A 147 -10.16 -4.16 -20.44
C ILE A 147 -11.02 -4.34 -19.20
N LEU A 148 -11.38 -5.58 -18.85
CA LEU A 148 -12.18 -5.89 -17.67
C LEU A 148 -11.48 -5.43 -16.39
N LYS A 149 -10.17 -5.68 -16.28
CA LYS A 149 -9.35 -5.22 -15.15
C LYS A 149 -9.27 -3.70 -15.03
N GLU A 150 -9.13 -2.99 -16.14
CA GLU A 150 -9.14 -1.52 -16.12
C GLU A 150 -10.52 -0.95 -15.84
N LEU A 151 -11.58 -1.61 -16.31
CA LEU A 151 -12.96 -1.25 -15.99
C LEU A 151 -13.21 -1.38 -14.49
N GLU A 152 -12.80 -2.48 -13.87
CA GLU A 152 -12.80 -2.71 -12.41
C GLU A 152 -11.98 -1.65 -11.66
N THR A 153 -10.79 -1.31 -12.17
CA THR A 153 -9.93 -0.28 -11.56
C THR A 153 -10.58 1.11 -11.66
N TYR A 154 -11.21 1.41 -12.80
CA TYR A 154 -11.87 2.69 -13.05
C TYR A 154 -13.11 2.86 -12.18
N THR A 155 -13.89 1.80 -11.98
CA THR A 155 -15.09 1.83 -11.13
C THR A 155 -14.74 1.93 -9.65
N SER A 156 -13.58 1.38 -9.24
CA SER A 156 -13.11 1.35 -7.86
C SER A 156 -12.31 2.59 -7.44
N ASP A 157 -12.15 3.59 -8.33
CA ASP A 157 -11.35 4.78 -8.03
C ASP A 157 -12.02 5.73 -7.04
N SER A 158 -11.19 6.42 -6.25
CA SER A 158 -11.53 7.24 -5.08
C SER A 158 -12.39 8.49 -5.33
N ASP A 159 -12.65 8.81 -6.60
CA ASP A 159 -13.39 10.00 -7.04
C ASP A 159 -14.92 9.90 -6.88
N GLY A 160 -15.44 8.89 -6.16
CA GLY A 160 -16.88 8.65 -6.06
C GLY A 160 -17.53 8.16 -7.37
N ARG A 161 -16.71 7.58 -8.26
CA ARG A 161 -17.14 7.03 -9.55
C ARG A 161 -17.91 5.71 -9.41
N VAL A 162 -17.74 5.02 -8.28
CA VAL A 162 -18.39 3.73 -7.97
C VAL A 162 -19.89 3.79 -8.30
N ASP A 163 -20.64 4.71 -7.71
CA ASP A 163 -22.10 4.69 -7.81
C ASP A 163 -22.61 4.92 -9.25
N ALA A 164 -21.99 5.84 -9.99
CA ALA A 164 -22.39 6.14 -11.38
C ALA A 164 -21.90 5.09 -12.38
N CYS A 165 -20.71 4.54 -12.16
CA CYS A 165 -20.11 3.55 -13.05
C CYS A 165 -20.76 2.17 -12.85
N VAL A 166 -20.99 1.76 -11.61
CA VAL A 166 -21.64 0.48 -11.28
C VAL A 166 -23.02 0.38 -11.93
N ALA A 167 -23.80 1.45 -11.93
CA ALA A 167 -25.11 1.47 -12.61
C ALA A 167 -25.02 1.29 -14.13
N ALA A 168 -23.91 1.68 -14.76
CA ALA A 168 -23.69 1.52 -16.20
C ALA A 168 -23.03 0.19 -16.57
N LEU A 169 -22.35 -0.47 -15.62
CA LEU A 169 -21.52 -1.64 -15.87
C LEU A 169 -22.22 -2.74 -16.66
N PRO A 170 -23.44 -3.21 -16.30
CA PRO A 170 -24.06 -4.31 -17.02
C PRO A 170 -24.26 -3.99 -18.49
N LYS A 171 -24.73 -2.77 -18.80
CA LYS A 171 -24.94 -2.36 -20.18
C LYS A 171 -23.64 -2.08 -20.94
N ILE A 172 -22.59 -1.65 -20.24
CA ILE A 172 -21.26 -1.48 -20.83
C ILE A 172 -20.68 -2.84 -21.22
N VAL A 173 -20.66 -3.80 -20.30
CA VAL A 173 -20.15 -5.16 -20.54
C VAL A 173 -20.95 -5.83 -21.65
N GLN A 174 -22.29 -5.79 -21.59
CA GLN A 174 -23.14 -6.30 -22.66
C GLN A 174 -22.85 -5.63 -24.01
N THR A 175 -22.70 -4.30 -24.06
CA THR A 175 -22.39 -3.60 -25.32
C THR A 175 -21.01 -4.00 -25.89
N MET A 176 -20.06 -4.34 -25.01
CA MET A 176 -18.74 -4.83 -25.41
C MET A 176 -18.81 -6.27 -25.89
N TYR A 177 -19.60 -7.12 -25.23
CA TYR A 177 -19.89 -8.49 -25.65
C TYR A 177 -20.58 -8.53 -27.02
N ASP A 178 -21.68 -7.80 -27.19
CA ASP A 178 -22.45 -7.69 -28.45
C ASP A 178 -21.61 -7.20 -29.65
N ALA A 179 -20.43 -6.62 -29.39
CA ALA A 179 -19.54 -6.03 -30.39
C ALA A 179 -18.21 -6.77 -30.53
N ASP A 180 -18.11 -8.00 -30.00
CA ASP A 180 -16.91 -8.85 -30.06
C ASP A 180 -15.66 -8.19 -29.43
N VAL A 181 -15.87 -7.29 -28.46
CA VAL A 181 -14.79 -6.71 -27.63
C VAL A 181 -14.47 -7.63 -26.46
N LEU A 182 -15.44 -8.41 -26.00
CA LEU A 182 -15.29 -9.38 -24.93
C LEU A 182 -15.90 -10.71 -25.39
N GLU A 183 -15.19 -11.80 -25.10
CA GLU A 183 -15.65 -13.17 -25.29
C GLU A 183 -16.18 -13.72 -23.94
N GLU A 184 -17.09 -14.68 -24.01
CA GLU A 184 -17.74 -15.27 -22.85
C GLU A 184 -16.72 -15.90 -21.89
N GLU A 185 -15.80 -16.71 -22.41
CA GLU A 185 -14.81 -17.42 -21.61
C GLU A 185 -13.93 -16.44 -20.83
N VAL A 186 -13.59 -15.30 -21.44
CA VAL A 186 -12.79 -14.26 -20.78
C VAL A 186 -13.59 -13.53 -19.69
N ILE A 187 -14.88 -13.28 -19.92
CA ILE A 187 -15.77 -12.69 -18.93
C ILE A 187 -15.91 -13.64 -17.73
N MET A 188 -16.13 -14.93 -17.98
CA MET A 188 -16.30 -15.95 -16.95
C MET A 188 -15.02 -16.17 -16.14
N GLU A 189 -13.86 -16.25 -16.81
CA GLU A 189 -12.57 -16.35 -16.13
C GLU A 189 -12.29 -15.12 -15.25
N TRP A 190 -12.50 -13.91 -15.80
CA TRP A 190 -12.35 -12.68 -15.02
C TRP A 190 -13.32 -12.63 -13.84
N TRP A 191 -14.56 -13.08 -14.02
CA TRP A 191 -15.58 -13.12 -12.97
C TRP A 191 -15.20 -14.06 -11.82
N ALA A 192 -14.71 -15.26 -12.14
CA ALA A 192 -14.19 -16.19 -11.16
C ALA A 192 -13.03 -15.58 -10.37
N GLN A 193 -12.11 -14.86 -11.05
CA GLN A 193 -11.02 -14.16 -10.38
C GLN A 193 -11.50 -12.97 -9.53
N HIS A 194 -12.51 -12.22 -10.00
CA HIS A 194 -13.05 -11.07 -9.28
C HIS A 194 -13.75 -11.47 -7.98
N THR A 195 -14.55 -12.53 -8.03
CA THR A 195 -15.28 -13.06 -6.88
C THR A 195 -14.34 -13.78 -5.89
N ALA A 196 -13.32 -14.47 -6.37
CA ALA A 196 -12.30 -15.10 -5.51
C ALA A 196 -11.49 -14.09 -4.68
N LYS A 197 -11.33 -12.84 -5.14
CA LYS A 197 -10.63 -11.77 -4.41
C LYS A 197 -11.45 -11.18 -3.26
N GLN A 198 -12.77 -11.33 -3.27
CA GLN A 198 -13.63 -10.72 -2.25
C GLN A 198 -13.21 -11.07 -0.81
N PRO A 199 -13.00 -12.34 -0.42
CA PRO A 199 -12.57 -12.67 0.93
C PRO A 199 -11.18 -12.09 1.28
N GLU A 200 -10.27 -12.00 0.32
CA GLU A 200 -8.94 -11.40 0.53
C GLU A 200 -9.07 -9.90 0.86
N LEU A 201 -9.88 -9.18 0.08
CA LEU A 201 -10.14 -7.76 0.29
C LEU A 201 -10.83 -7.48 1.63
N GLU A 202 -11.77 -8.32 2.03
CA GLU A 202 -12.45 -8.21 3.33
C GLU A 202 -11.48 -8.40 4.51
N VAL A 203 -10.51 -9.32 4.38
CA VAL A 203 -9.47 -9.54 5.39
C VAL A 203 -8.47 -8.37 5.46
N GLU A 204 -8.28 -7.59 4.38
CA GLU A 204 -7.37 -6.45 4.37
C GLU A 204 -7.91 -5.19 5.08
N ILE A 205 -9.23 -5.06 5.26
CA ILE A 205 -9.83 -3.89 5.92
C ILE A 205 -9.39 -3.81 7.38
N GLU A 206 -9.54 -4.91 8.14
CA GLU A 206 -9.32 -4.91 9.58
C GLU A 206 -7.87 -4.54 9.95
N PRO A 207 -6.82 -5.10 9.32
CA PRO A 207 -5.44 -4.67 9.54
C PRO A 207 -5.19 -3.20 9.20
N ALA A 208 -5.79 -2.69 8.12
CA ALA A 208 -5.61 -1.30 7.71
C ALA A 208 -6.27 -0.32 8.70
N GLN A 209 -7.50 -0.61 9.14
CA GLN A 209 -8.18 0.15 10.19
C GLN A 209 -7.43 0.09 11.52
N ALA A 210 -7.01 -1.11 11.94
CA ALA A 210 -6.25 -1.30 13.18
C ALA A 210 -4.91 -0.55 13.16
N HIS A 211 -4.23 -0.50 12.01
CA HIS A 211 -3.02 0.29 11.85
C HIS A 211 -3.28 1.79 11.98
N ALA A 212 -4.32 2.32 11.31
CA ALA A 212 -4.70 3.73 11.42
C ALA A 212 -5.08 4.12 12.85
N GLU A 213 -5.82 3.27 13.55
CA GLU A 213 -6.17 3.46 14.97
C GLU A 213 -4.93 3.43 15.87
N LYS A 214 -4.04 2.46 15.66
CA LYS A 214 -2.79 2.36 16.41
C LYS A 214 -1.94 3.63 16.25
N VAL A 215 -1.75 4.12 15.02
CA VAL A 215 -0.98 5.35 14.75
C VAL A 215 -1.65 6.56 15.43
N ALA A 216 -2.98 6.64 15.42
CA ALA A 216 -3.71 7.69 16.12
C ALA A 216 -3.50 7.65 17.65
N ASN A 217 -3.59 6.46 18.25
CA ASN A 217 -3.35 6.24 19.67
C ASN A 217 -1.90 6.55 20.08
N ASP A 218 -0.94 6.11 19.27
CA ASP A 218 0.49 6.39 19.47
C ASP A 218 0.79 7.89 19.35
N LEU A 219 0.16 8.60 18.41
CA LEU A 219 0.28 10.06 18.27
C LEU A 219 -0.30 10.78 19.49
N GLU A 220 -1.46 10.36 20.01
CA GLU A 220 -2.04 10.94 21.21
C GLU A 220 -1.10 10.76 22.41
N LYS A 221 -0.55 9.55 22.59
CA LYS A 221 0.43 9.25 23.63
C LYS A 221 1.71 10.06 23.48
N ALA A 222 2.22 10.19 22.26
CA ALA A 222 3.40 11.00 21.96
C ALA A 222 3.16 12.48 22.31
N ASN A 223 2.00 13.04 21.95
CA ASN A 223 1.62 14.41 22.29
C ASN A 223 1.51 14.64 23.80
N LYS A 224 0.97 13.69 24.58
CA LYS A 224 0.98 13.75 26.05
C LYS A 224 2.41 13.78 26.60
N ASN A 225 3.31 12.96 26.05
CA ASN A 225 4.71 12.93 26.46
C ASN A 225 5.47 14.21 26.10
N VAL A 226 5.22 14.81 24.93
CA VAL A 226 5.79 16.10 24.54
C VAL A 226 5.36 17.19 25.51
N LYS A 227 4.07 17.30 25.82
CA LYS A 227 3.56 18.29 26.79
C LYS A 227 4.21 18.11 28.17
N ALA A 228 4.30 16.88 28.66
CA ALA A 228 4.95 16.60 29.94
C ALA A 228 6.45 16.96 29.93
N ALA A 229 7.15 16.69 28.82
CA ALA A 229 8.55 17.06 28.66
C ALA A 229 8.76 18.57 28.52
N GLU A 230 7.82 19.28 27.89
CA GLU A 230 7.84 20.74 27.75
C GLU A 230 7.68 21.42 29.11
N VAL A 231 6.71 20.99 29.91
CA VAL A 231 6.53 21.47 31.30
C VAL A 231 7.81 21.29 32.10
N ARG A 232 8.39 20.08 32.06
CA ARG A 232 9.65 19.78 32.77
C ARG A 232 10.82 20.61 32.26
N LEU A 233 10.91 20.84 30.94
CA LEU A 233 11.95 21.67 30.35
C LEU A 233 11.83 23.11 30.83
N GLU A 234 10.62 23.67 30.89
CA GLU A 234 10.36 25.01 31.41
C GLU A 234 10.67 25.12 32.91
N GLU A 235 10.35 24.09 33.71
CA GLU A 235 10.77 24.01 35.11
C GLU A 235 12.30 24.02 35.25
N CYS A 236 13.01 23.17 34.49
CA CYS A 236 14.47 23.16 34.50
C CYS A 236 15.08 24.51 34.07
N LYS A 237 14.50 25.18 33.06
CA LYS A 237 14.91 26.53 32.65
C LYS A 237 14.72 27.56 33.76
N LYS A 238 13.57 27.53 34.45
CA LYS A 238 13.29 28.42 35.59
C LYS A 238 14.27 28.19 36.73
N THR A 239 14.49 26.94 37.13
CA THR A 239 15.44 26.58 38.20
C THR A 239 16.86 26.98 37.85
N ALA A 240 17.31 26.75 36.61
CA ALA A 240 18.64 27.19 36.16
C ALA A 240 18.79 28.72 36.22
N LYS A 241 17.77 29.49 35.79
CA LYS A 241 17.80 30.96 35.90
C LYS A 241 17.84 31.46 37.35
N LEU A 242 17.09 30.81 38.25
CA LEU A 242 17.11 31.16 39.67
C LEU A 242 18.46 30.86 40.31
N ALA A 243 19.04 29.68 40.03
CA ALA A 243 20.36 29.30 40.55
C ALA A 243 21.48 30.23 40.04
N ASP A 244 21.43 30.64 38.77
CA ASP A 244 22.38 31.61 38.20
C ASP A 244 22.28 32.98 38.89
N LYS A 245 21.05 33.44 39.18
CA LYS A 245 20.80 34.66 39.96
C LYS A 245 21.33 34.54 41.40
N GLU A 246 21.16 33.39 42.05
CA GLU A 246 21.68 33.13 43.39
C GLU A 246 23.21 33.14 43.43
N VAL A 247 23.88 32.55 42.43
CA VAL A 247 25.34 32.65 42.28
C VAL A 247 25.78 34.11 42.15
N SER A 248 25.07 34.91 41.34
CA SER A 248 25.37 36.33 41.21
C SER A 248 25.19 37.10 42.52
N ASN A 249 24.16 36.76 43.31
CA ASN A 249 23.87 37.41 44.58
C ASN A 249 24.82 36.97 45.71
N ALA A 250 25.30 35.72 45.69
CA ALA A 250 26.22 35.17 46.68
C ALA A 250 27.68 35.52 46.40
N ARG A 251 27.98 36.25 45.32
CA ARG A 251 29.34 36.65 44.96
C ARG A 251 29.89 37.65 45.96
N THR A 252 31.04 37.35 46.52
CA THR A 252 31.60 38.12 47.63
C THR A 252 32.78 38.99 47.20
N GLY A 253 32.98 40.12 47.90
CA GLY A 253 33.97 41.17 47.56
C GLY A 253 35.39 40.90 48.08
N GLY A 254 36.21 41.94 48.22
CA GLY A 254 37.65 41.84 48.48
C GLY A 254 38.10 41.20 49.80
N ASN A 255 37.20 40.94 50.76
CA ASN A 255 37.48 40.20 52.00
C ASN A 255 36.21 39.47 52.49
N PRO A 256 35.90 38.28 51.96
CA PRO A 256 34.70 37.55 52.32
C PRO A 256 34.84 36.82 53.65
N THR A 257 33.77 36.82 54.44
CA THR A 257 33.66 35.99 55.65
C THR A 257 33.60 34.50 55.31
N SER A 258 33.88 33.62 56.27
CA SER A 258 33.80 32.16 56.04
C SER A 258 32.38 31.70 55.65
N GLU A 259 31.35 32.37 56.16
CA GLU A 259 29.94 32.08 55.86
C GLU A 259 29.59 32.45 54.42
N GLU A 260 30.06 33.62 53.98
CA GLU A 260 29.94 34.11 52.60
C GLU A 260 30.61 33.19 51.58
N GLN A 261 31.82 32.68 51.89
CA GLN A 261 32.51 31.70 51.03
C GLN A 261 31.74 30.37 50.92
N LEU A 262 31.14 29.90 52.02
CA LEU A 262 30.33 28.68 52.02
C LEU A 262 29.05 28.85 51.18
N ARG A 263 28.35 29.97 51.36
CA ARG A 263 27.15 30.32 50.58
C ARG A 263 27.45 30.40 49.08
N GLU A 264 28.55 31.03 48.69
CA GLU A 264 28.94 31.10 47.27
C GLU A 264 29.23 29.71 46.70
N LYS A 265 29.92 28.84 47.46
CA LYS A 265 30.22 27.46 47.05
C LYS A 265 28.96 26.61 46.89
N GLU A 266 27.98 26.76 47.79
CA GLU A 266 26.69 26.08 47.70
C GLU A 266 25.87 26.56 46.52
N ALA A 267 25.79 27.89 46.29
CA ALA A 267 25.11 28.46 45.13
C ALA A 267 25.72 27.93 43.81
N ARG A 268 27.05 27.86 43.71
CA ARG A 268 27.73 27.30 42.52
C ARG A 268 27.44 25.81 42.32
N ARG A 269 27.28 25.02 43.40
CA ARG A 269 26.88 23.61 43.30
C ARG A 269 25.44 23.50 42.79
N ALA A 270 24.52 24.30 43.34
CA ALA A 270 23.12 24.33 42.92
C ALA A 270 22.99 24.72 41.43
N ASP A 271 23.73 25.74 40.98
CA ASP A 271 23.78 26.14 39.56
C ASP A 271 24.30 25.00 38.66
N LYS A 272 25.38 24.32 39.06
CA LYS A 272 25.90 23.17 38.31
C LYS A 272 24.85 22.05 38.19
N HIS A 273 24.12 21.75 39.26
CA HIS A 273 23.04 20.75 39.25
C HIS A 273 21.87 21.18 38.36
N ALA A 274 21.45 22.45 38.43
CA ALA A 274 20.36 22.98 37.61
C ALA A 274 20.70 22.98 36.11
N LYS A 275 21.93 23.40 35.75
CA LYS A 275 22.44 23.34 34.37
C LYS A 275 22.53 21.91 33.85
N ALA A 276 22.96 20.95 34.69
CA ALA A 276 22.99 19.53 34.32
C ALA A 276 21.58 18.97 34.08
N ALA A 277 20.60 19.31 34.93
CA ALA A 277 19.21 18.90 34.75
C ALA A 277 18.62 19.47 33.46
N LEU A 278 18.88 20.74 33.14
CA LEU A 278 18.46 21.36 31.88
C LEU A 278 19.11 20.68 30.66
N ALA A 279 20.40 20.38 30.74
CA ALA A 279 21.14 19.69 29.67
C ALA A 279 20.60 18.27 29.40
N GLN A 280 20.02 17.60 30.41
CA GLN A 280 19.35 16.30 30.24
C GLN A 280 17.92 16.44 29.72
N ALA A 281 17.19 17.48 30.12
CA ALA A 281 15.79 17.68 29.75
C ALA A 281 15.62 18.04 28.26
N LEU A 282 16.52 18.88 27.72
CA LEU A 282 16.40 19.40 26.35
C LEU A 282 16.47 18.29 25.28
N PRO A 283 17.46 17.38 25.26
CA PRO A 283 17.52 16.31 24.27
C PRO A 283 16.31 15.38 24.33
N LYS A 284 15.79 15.12 25.53
CA LYS A 284 14.59 14.29 25.72
C LYS A 284 13.35 14.95 25.10
N HIS A 285 13.16 16.24 25.32
CA HIS A 285 12.06 17.00 24.69
C HIS A 285 12.16 16.95 23.17
N VAL A 286 13.34 17.22 22.61
CA VAL A 286 13.57 17.20 21.15
C VAL A 286 13.30 15.82 20.55
N ALA A 287 13.75 14.74 21.20
CA ALA A 287 13.50 13.38 20.75
C ALA A 287 11.99 13.06 20.71
N LEU A 288 11.26 13.41 21.77
CA LEU A 288 9.81 13.20 21.82
C LEU A 288 9.06 14.01 20.76
N GLN A 289 9.48 15.26 20.52
CA GLN A 289 8.88 16.11 19.51
C GLN A 289 9.10 15.54 18.10
N LYS A 290 10.29 14.97 17.83
CA LYS A 290 10.58 14.28 16.58
C LYS A 290 9.65 13.08 16.35
N THR A 291 9.51 12.20 17.34
CA THR A 291 8.61 11.04 17.26
C THR A 291 7.16 11.44 17.03
N ALA A 292 6.66 12.47 17.74
CA ALA A 292 5.32 13.00 17.51
C ALA A 292 5.14 13.55 16.08
N GLY A 293 6.16 14.22 15.54
CA GLY A 293 6.16 14.71 14.16
C GLY A 293 6.14 13.59 13.11
N GLU A 294 6.85 12.48 13.34
CA GLU A 294 6.82 11.30 12.47
C GLU A 294 5.42 10.68 12.41
N LEU A 295 4.81 10.44 13.59
CA LEU A 295 3.45 9.90 13.70
C LEU A 295 2.39 10.83 13.11
N PHE A 296 2.57 12.15 13.26
CA PHE A 296 1.67 13.15 12.65
C PHE A 296 1.67 13.06 11.12
N ASN A 297 2.82 12.77 10.51
CA ASN A 297 2.94 12.60 9.06
C ASN A 297 2.45 11.22 8.58
N GLU A 298 2.50 10.21 9.44
CA GLU A 298 2.06 8.83 9.14
C GLU A 298 0.53 8.70 9.18
N LEU A 299 -0.13 9.38 10.12
CA LEU A 299 -1.57 9.24 10.34
C LEU A 299 -2.44 9.48 9.09
N PRO A 300 -2.22 10.52 8.26
CA PRO A 300 -2.98 10.70 7.02
C PRO A 300 -2.83 9.51 6.08
N ARG A 301 -1.62 8.96 5.93
CA ARG A 301 -1.34 7.83 5.04
C ARG A 301 -2.02 6.54 5.52
N ALA A 302 -1.97 6.29 6.82
CA ALA A 302 -2.65 5.13 7.41
C ALA A 302 -4.17 5.23 7.23
N ARG A 303 -4.75 6.43 7.37
CA ARG A 303 -6.18 6.68 7.11
C ARG A 303 -6.55 6.54 5.64
N GLU A 304 -5.72 7.06 4.74
CA GLU A 304 -5.91 6.90 3.29
C GLU A 304 -5.88 5.43 2.89
N ALA A 305 -4.95 4.63 3.45
CA ALA A 305 -4.89 3.20 3.21
C ALA A 305 -6.14 2.47 3.72
N ALA A 306 -6.61 2.79 4.93
CA ALA A 306 -7.85 2.21 5.47
C ALA A 306 -9.08 2.57 4.60
N ALA A 307 -9.21 3.84 4.19
CA ALA A 307 -10.29 4.29 3.33
C ALA A 307 -10.22 3.64 1.93
N ALA A 308 -9.02 3.43 1.38
CA ALA A 308 -8.82 2.73 0.12
C ALA A 308 -9.23 1.26 0.20
N ALA A 309 -8.90 0.56 1.29
CA ALA A 309 -9.32 -0.82 1.52
C ALA A 309 -10.85 -0.93 1.63
N GLU A 310 -11.49 -0.07 2.42
CA GLU A 310 -12.96 -0.01 2.52
C GLU A 310 -13.62 0.26 1.17
N LEU A 311 -13.08 1.21 0.40
CA LEU A 311 -13.60 1.54 -0.92
C LEU A 311 -13.46 0.38 -1.90
N ALA A 312 -12.32 -0.32 -1.89
CA ALA A 312 -12.08 -1.48 -2.73
C ALA A 312 -13.12 -2.58 -2.47
N VAL A 313 -13.43 -2.86 -1.20
CA VAL A 313 -14.46 -3.85 -0.82
C VAL A 313 -15.84 -3.39 -1.26
N LYS A 314 -16.18 -2.13 -0.98
CA LYS A 314 -17.46 -1.56 -1.41
C LYS A 314 -17.63 -1.64 -2.93
N ALA A 315 -16.59 -1.31 -3.67
CA ALA A 315 -16.58 -1.36 -5.13
C ALA A 315 -16.73 -2.80 -5.63
N ASN A 316 -15.96 -3.75 -5.09
CA ASN A 316 -16.05 -5.17 -5.44
C ASN A 316 -17.48 -5.71 -5.20
N ILE A 317 -18.07 -5.49 -4.02
CA ILE A 317 -19.45 -5.90 -3.72
C ILE A 317 -20.45 -5.26 -4.70
N ALA A 318 -20.26 -3.99 -5.03
CA ALA A 318 -21.15 -3.27 -5.93
C ALA A 318 -21.05 -3.77 -7.39
N ILE A 319 -19.84 -4.04 -7.87
CA ILE A 319 -19.57 -4.64 -9.19
C ILE A 319 -20.20 -6.03 -9.24
N THR A 320 -19.93 -6.87 -8.24
CA THR A 320 -20.49 -8.22 -8.14
C THR A 320 -22.01 -8.15 -8.25
N LYS A 321 -22.67 -7.40 -7.37
CA LYS A 321 -24.13 -7.26 -7.39
C LYS A 321 -24.69 -6.77 -8.73
N ALA A 322 -23.99 -5.85 -9.40
CA ALA A 322 -24.46 -5.29 -10.66
C ALA A 322 -24.32 -6.27 -11.83
N LEU A 323 -23.22 -7.03 -11.88
CA LEU A 323 -22.92 -7.91 -13.00
C LEU A 323 -23.50 -9.32 -12.85
N THR A 324 -23.80 -9.79 -11.64
CA THR A 324 -24.37 -11.13 -11.40
C THR A 324 -25.48 -11.51 -12.39
N PRO A 325 -26.52 -10.69 -12.65
CA PRO A 325 -27.59 -11.09 -13.56
C PRO A 325 -27.13 -11.28 -15.02
N LEU A 326 -26.12 -10.54 -15.47
CA LEU A 326 -25.54 -10.70 -16.81
C LEU A 326 -24.69 -11.97 -16.88
N ILE A 327 -23.95 -12.27 -15.80
CA ILE A 327 -23.11 -13.46 -15.72
C ILE A 327 -23.96 -14.73 -15.64
N GLU A 328 -25.04 -14.72 -14.86
CA GLU A 328 -26.01 -15.82 -14.81
C GLU A 328 -26.63 -16.06 -16.19
N TRP A 329 -27.01 -14.99 -16.91
CA TRP A 329 -27.52 -15.11 -18.27
C TRP A 329 -26.50 -15.70 -19.26
N LEU A 330 -25.23 -15.30 -19.18
CA LEU A 330 -24.17 -15.89 -20.03
C LEU A 330 -23.98 -17.38 -19.72
N ALA A 331 -23.98 -17.76 -18.45
CA ALA A 331 -23.77 -19.15 -18.04
C ALA A 331 -24.96 -20.09 -18.37
N GLU A 332 -26.16 -19.57 -18.57
CA GLU A 332 -27.35 -20.37 -18.91
C GLU A 332 -27.37 -20.85 -20.37
N ASP A 333 -26.63 -20.19 -21.28
CA ASP A 333 -26.61 -20.53 -22.72
C ASP A 333 -25.80 -21.82 -23.04
N GLU A 334 -25.00 -22.36 -22.10
CA GLU A 334 -24.18 -23.57 -22.35
C GLU A 334 -24.95 -24.91 -22.20
N ASP A 335 -26.13 -24.93 -21.56
CA ASP A 335 -26.81 -26.19 -21.18
C ASP A 335 -27.88 -26.67 -22.19
N GLU A 336 -28.18 -25.95 -23.28
CA GLU A 336 -29.34 -26.26 -24.17
C GLU A 336 -29.05 -27.13 -25.41
N ASP A 337 -27.80 -27.50 -25.72
CA ASP A 337 -27.43 -28.17 -27.00
C ASP A 337 -27.04 -29.67 -26.91
N GLU A 338 -27.17 -30.35 -25.76
CA GLU A 338 -26.80 -31.78 -25.64
C GLU A 338 -27.93 -32.80 -25.93
N ASP A 339 -29.16 -32.37 -26.24
CA ASP A 339 -30.25 -33.29 -26.66
C ASP A 339 -30.26 -33.56 -28.18
N SER A 340 -29.06 -33.69 -28.78
CA SER A 340 -28.87 -34.16 -30.16
C SER A 340 -29.07 -35.68 -30.22
N ASP A 341 -30.33 -36.08 -30.43
CA ASP A 341 -30.77 -37.27 -31.17
C ASP A 341 -29.76 -38.43 -31.19
N SER A 342 -29.71 -39.21 -30.10
CA SER A 342 -29.31 -40.60 -30.21
C SER A 342 -30.39 -41.33 -31.00
N ASP A 343 -30.30 -41.26 -32.32
CA ASP A 343 -31.06 -42.08 -33.25
C ASP A 343 -30.90 -43.55 -32.85
N ASP A 344 -31.99 -44.13 -32.36
CA ASP A 344 -32.22 -45.57 -32.32
C ASP A 344 -32.26 -46.09 -33.78
N GLU A 345 -31.15 -46.67 -34.25
CA GLU A 345 -31.13 -47.62 -35.38
C GLU A 345 -30.64 -49.02 -34.96
#